data_AF-A0AAP0QF03-F1
#
_entry.id   AF-A0AAP0QF03-F1
#
_cell.length_a   1.000
_cell.length_b   1.000
_cell.length_c   1.000
_cell.angle_alpha   90.00
_cell.angle_beta   90.00
_cell.angle_gamma   90.00
#
_symmetry.space_group_name_H-M   'P 1'
#
loop_
_entity.id
_entity.type
_entity.pdbx_description
1 polymer ?
#
loop_
_entity_poly.entity_id
_entity_poly.type
_entity_poly.pdbx_seq_one_letter_code
_entity_poly.pdbx_strand_id
1 'polypeptide(L)'
;MIATKGADPLLVGKIARYGYLDLIYPDIDLREIASLDELLVKEISKFAQKRPIYLKFYTISPEYHQNVEYQAFYMISVGHITKNFQLEIGTEYTNVPQITKNWIRTRRARGIKAIWSIAKDLYKRNFRTIIRFQNYILVTAEDSHTSSNILLELINEISTMRFPSSSETMQHAYQLMEASNQTK
;
A
#
# COMPACT_ATOMS: atom_id res chain seq x y z
N MET A 1 -11.02 -7.39 6.23
CA MET A 1 -10.66 -6.78 4.92
C MET A 1 -11.91 -6.08 4.43
N ILE A 2 -11.86 -4.76 4.26
CA ILE A 2 -13.00 -3.99 3.76
C ILE A 2 -13.00 -4.12 2.24
N ALA A 3 -13.91 -4.93 1.72
CA ALA A 3 -14.24 -4.93 0.29
C ALA A 3 -15.23 -3.79 0.05
N THR A 4 -14.80 -2.75 -0.66
CA THR A 4 -15.64 -1.60 -0.97
C THR A 4 -16.04 -1.62 -2.44
N LYS A 5 -17.30 -1.96 -2.72
CA LYS A 5 -17.92 -1.77 -4.05
C LYS A 5 -18.81 -0.54 -3.97
N GLY A 6 -18.54 0.48 -4.80
CA GLY A 6 -19.31 1.73 -4.77
C GLY A 6 -19.19 2.52 -3.45
N ALA A 7 -18.04 2.44 -2.77
CA ALA A 7 -17.85 3.20 -1.54
C ALA A 7 -17.69 4.70 -1.81
N ASP A 8 -18.08 5.48 -0.80
CA ASP A 8 -17.83 6.92 -0.75
C ASP A 8 -16.33 7.23 -0.95
N PRO A 9 -15.96 8.12 -1.90
CA PRO A 9 -14.57 8.54 -2.12
C PRO A 9 -13.89 9.03 -0.84
N LEU A 10 -14.60 9.69 0.07
CA LEU A 10 -14.01 10.14 1.34
C LEU A 10 -13.61 8.96 2.24
N LEU A 11 -14.38 7.88 2.22
CA LEU A 11 -14.05 6.64 2.93
C LEU A 11 -12.83 5.97 2.30
N VAL A 12 -12.76 5.89 0.97
CA VAL A 12 -11.60 5.38 0.23
C VAL A 12 -10.34 6.18 0.55
N GLY A 13 -10.43 7.52 0.56
CA GLY A 13 -9.32 8.38 0.94
C GLY A 13 -8.83 8.16 2.38
N LYS A 14 -9.75 7.92 3.34
CA LYS A 14 -9.39 7.59 4.72
C LYS A 14 -8.75 6.20 4.84
N ILE A 15 -9.32 5.20 4.16
CA ILE A 15 -8.79 3.83 4.08
C ILE A 15 -7.37 3.85 3.55
N ALA A 16 -7.18 4.53 2.40
CA ALA A 16 -5.89 4.74 1.79
C ALA A 16 -4.94 5.40 2.78
N ARG A 17 -5.29 6.53 3.40
CA ARG A 17 -4.42 7.32 4.30
C ARG A 17 -4.00 6.61 5.58
N TYR A 18 -4.87 5.82 6.20
CA TYR A 18 -4.65 5.30 7.56
C TYR A 18 -4.27 3.83 7.66
N GLY A 19 -3.85 3.19 6.56
CA GLY A 19 -3.18 1.89 6.66
C GLY A 19 -4.09 0.68 6.58
N TYR A 20 -5.37 0.83 6.25
CA TYR A 20 -6.23 -0.35 6.15
C TYR A 20 -5.80 -1.15 4.91
N LEU A 21 -5.43 -2.43 5.14
CA LEU A 21 -5.00 -3.36 4.10
C LEU A 21 -6.23 -3.84 3.35
N ASP A 22 -6.69 -3.03 2.40
CA ASP A 22 -8.00 -3.19 1.83
C ASP A 22 -7.98 -3.29 0.31
N LEU A 23 -9.07 -3.88 -0.18
CA LEU A 23 -9.31 -4.19 -1.58
C LEU A 23 -10.50 -3.35 -2.02
N ILE A 24 -10.25 -2.47 -2.99
CA ILE A 24 -11.23 -1.53 -3.52
C ILE A 24 -11.62 -1.98 -4.92
N TYR A 25 -12.92 -2.00 -5.19
CA TYR A 25 -13.49 -2.30 -6.50
C TYR A 25 -14.10 -1.03 -7.06
N PRO A 26 -13.27 -0.14 -7.65
CA PRO A 26 -13.82 1.04 -8.30
C PRO A 26 -14.68 0.60 -9.48
N ASP A 27 -15.76 1.33 -9.73
CA ASP A 27 -16.54 1.12 -10.95
C ASP A 27 -15.73 1.55 -12.18
N ILE A 28 -16.21 1.25 -13.38
CA ILE A 28 -15.56 1.59 -14.66
C ILE A 28 -15.26 3.10 -14.76
N ASP A 29 -16.09 3.92 -14.13
CA ASP A 29 -15.95 5.39 -14.05
C ASP A 29 -14.89 5.87 -13.03
N LEU A 30 -14.34 4.97 -12.20
CA LEU A 30 -13.32 5.24 -11.18
C LEU A 30 -13.65 6.35 -10.16
N ARG A 31 -14.95 6.60 -9.90
CA ARG A 31 -15.38 7.69 -9.01
C ARG A 31 -14.90 7.50 -7.57
N GLU A 32 -14.79 6.26 -7.13
CA GLU A 32 -14.40 5.87 -5.77
C GLU A 32 -12.97 6.27 -5.43
N ILE A 33 -12.10 6.43 -6.43
CA ILE A 33 -10.71 6.84 -6.23
C ILE A 33 -10.47 8.32 -6.56
N ALA A 34 -11.52 9.10 -6.84
CA ALA A 34 -11.39 10.51 -7.21
C ALA A 34 -10.77 11.39 -6.12
N SER A 35 -10.76 10.93 -4.86
CA SER A 35 -10.10 11.63 -3.76
C SER A 35 -8.59 11.37 -3.66
N LEU A 36 -8.04 10.49 -4.52
CA LEU A 36 -6.62 10.20 -4.57
C LEU A 36 -5.89 11.21 -5.46
N ASP A 37 -4.55 11.16 -5.45
CA ASP A 37 -3.71 12.02 -6.28
C ASP A 37 -4.06 11.91 -7.78
N GLU A 38 -4.14 13.05 -8.48
CA GLU A 38 -4.56 13.10 -9.88
C GLU A 38 -3.64 12.29 -10.81
N LEU A 39 -2.33 12.27 -10.56
CA LEU A 39 -1.38 11.50 -11.36
C LEU A 39 -1.60 10.01 -11.13
N LEU A 40 -1.87 9.60 -9.88
CA LEU A 40 -2.21 8.21 -9.56
C LEU A 40 -3.49 7.78 -10.26
N VAL A 41 -4.55 8.58 -10.19
CA VAL A 41 -5.83 8.30 -10.85
C VAL A 41 -5.64 8.19 -12.37
N LYS A 42 -4.82 9.06 -12.96
CA LYS A 42 -4.48 9.02 -14.38
C LYS A 42 -3.77 7.72 -14.77
N GLU A 43 -2.78 7.25 -14.01
CA GLU A 43 -2.10 5.99 -14.30
C GLU A 43 -3.01 4.77 -14.11
N ILE A 44 -3.86 4.77 -13.07
CA ILE A 44 -4.87 3.72 -12.88
C ILE A 44 -5.86 3.70 -14.06
N SER A 45 -6.31 4.87 -14.52
CA SER A 45 -7.23 4.99 -15.66
C SER A 45 -6.62 4.45 -16.96
N LYS A 46 -5.35 4.77 -17.23
CA LYS A 46 -4.60 4.21 -18.38
C LYS A 46 -4.53 2.69 -18.33
N PHE A 47 -4.28 2.12 -17.14
CA PHE A 47 -4.25 0.68 -16.95
C PHE A 47 -5.63 0.05 -17.13
N ALA A 48 -6.67 0.65 -16.56
CA ALA A 48 -8.02 0.10 -16.57
C ALA A 48 -8.59 -0.03 -17.99
N GLN A 49 -8.29 0.89 -18.91
CA GLN A 49 -8.80 0.85 -20.30
C GLN A 49 -10.32 0.60 -20.40
N LYS A 50 -11.11 1.16 -19.46
CA LYS A 50 -12.56 0.94 -19.29
C LYS A 50 -12.98 -0.51 -18.97
N ARG A 51 -12.07 -1.33 -18.45
CA ARG A 51 -12.33 -2.67 -17.95
C ARG A 51 -12.46 -2.64 -16.41
N PRO A 52 -13.26 -3.53 -15.82
CA PRO A 52 -13.32 -3.68 -14.37
C PRO A 52 -11.93 -4.03 -13.79
N ILE A 53 -11.50 -3.28 -12.79
CA ILE A 53 -10.25 -3.48 -12.08
C ILE A 53 -10.48 -3.58 -10.58
N TYR A 54 -9.51 -4.15 -9.87
CA TYR A 54 -9.40 -4.05 -8.43
C TYR A 54 -8.12 -3.31 -8.05
N LEU A 55 -8.16 -2.64 -6.90
CA LEU A 55 -7.01 -1.95 -6.31
C LEU A 55 -6.76 -2.52 -4.91
N LYS A 56 -5.54 -2.96 -4.66
CA LYS A 56 -5.10 -3.42 -3.35
C LYS A 56 -4.12 -2.43 -2.75
N PHE A 57 -4.48 -1.87 -1.61
CA PHE A 57 -3.70 -0.83 -0.93
C PHE A 57 -2.81 -1.43 0.15
N TYR A 58 -1.54 -1.06 0.11
CA TYR A 58 -0.58 -1.29 1.16
C TYR A 58 -0.05 0.07 1.62
N THR A 59 -0.48 0.50 2.81
CA THR A 59 -0.20 1.86 3.27
C THR A 59 0.70 1.86 4.50
N ILE A 60 1.64 2.80 4.51
CA ILE A 60 2.35 3.29 5.69
C ILE A 60 1.64 4.57 6.14
N SER A 61 1.00 4.51 7.31
CA SER A 61 0.22 5.63 7.87
C SER A 61 1.10 6.85 8.17
N PRO A 62 0.60 8.10 8.06
CA PRO A 62 1.38 9.28 8.40
C PRO A 62 1.77 9.27 9.89
N GLU A 63 2.87 9.95 10.23
CA GLU A 63 3.33 10.11 11.61
C GLU A 63 3.74 11.56 11.86
N TYR A 64 3.38 12.09 13.03
CA TYR A 64 3.90 13.38 13.51
C TYR A 64 4.72 13.14 14.77
N HIS A 65 6.01 13.51 14.73
CA HIS A 65 6.95 13.24 15.80
C HIS A 65 7.95 14.40 15.92
N GLN A 66 8.12 14.96 17.12
CA GLN A 66 9.05 16.06 17.41
C GLN A 66 9.02 17.20 16.37
N ASN A 67 7.82 17.67 16.02
CA ASN A 67 7.59 18.73 15.03
C ASN A 67 7.94 18.38 13.57
N VAL A 68 8.24 17.12 13.28
CA VAL A 68 8.43 16.60 11.92
C VAL A 68 7.19 15.82 11.51
N GLU A 69 6.65 16.15 10.33
CA GLU A 69 5.57 15.40 9.70
C GLU A 69 6.14 14.41 8.68
N TYR A 70 5.95 13.13 8.95
CA TYR A 70 6.23 12.04 8.01
C TYR A 70 4.96 11.71 7.25
N GLN A 71 4.98 11.99 5.95
CA GLN A 71 3.84 11.74 5.07
C GLN A 71 3.49 10.25 4.99
N ALA A 72 2.24 9.98 4.63
CA ALA A 72 1.79 8.63 4.30
C ALA A 72 2.52 8.13 3.04
N PHE A 73 2.72 6.83 2.95
CA PHE A 73 3.26 6.20 1.75
C PHE A 73 2.39 5.04 1.30
N TYR A 74 2.18 4.90 -0.01
CA TYR A 74 1.24 3.94 -0.58
C TYR A 74 1.94 3.02 -1.59
N MET A 75 1.84 1.72 -1.42
CA MET A 75 2.08 0.75 -2.49
C MET A 75 0.72 0.22 -2.92
N ILE A 76 0.36 0.42 -4.19
CA ILE A 76 -0.97 0.11 -4.71
C ILE A 76 -0.79 -0.92 -5.81
N SER A 77 -1.42 -2.08 -5.66
CA SER A 77 -1.48 -3.06 -6.74
C SER A 77 -2.78 -2.91 -7.51
N VAL A 78 -2.70 -2.82 -8.83
CA VAL A 78 -3.85 -2.76 -9.73
C VAL A 78 -3.88 -4.02 -10.62
N GLY A 79 -5.05 -4.61 -10.78
CA GLY A 79 -5.25 -5.76 -11.65
C GLY A 79 -6.65 -5.81 -12.25
N HIS A 80 -6.79 -6.45 -13.40
CA HIS A 80 -8.08 -6.68 -14.05
C HIS A 80 -8.90 -7.73 -13.31
N ILE A 81 -10.20 -7.49 -13.15
CA ILE A 81 -11.14 -8.49 -12.64
C ILE A 81 -11.48 -9.43 -13.79
N THR A 82 -11.04 -10.69 -13.68
CA THR A 82 -11.35 -11.75 -14.64
C THR A 82 -12.45 -12.67 -14.11
N LYS A 83 -13.00 -13.54 -14.96
CA LYS A 83 -14.03 -14.52 -14.55
C LYS A 83 -13.59 -15.46 -13.42
N ASN A 84 -12.28 -15.66 -13.26
CA ASN A 84 -11.68 -16.55 -12.25
C ASN A 84 -11.25 -15.79 -10.99
N PHE A 85 -11.56 -14.50 -10.88
CA PHE A 85 -11.21 -13.71 -9.72
C PHE A 85 -12.01 -14.22 -8.50
N GLN A 86 -11.30 -14.82 -7.53
CA GLN A 86 -11.88 -15.27 -6.27
C GLN A 86 -11.57 -14.25 -5.18
N LEU A 87 -12.62 -13.88 -4.42
CA LEU A 87 -12.51 -12.97 -3.30
C LEU A 87 -12.68 -13.73 -1.99
N GLU A 88 -11.66 -13.73 -1.15
CA GLU A 88 -11.78 -14.18 0.24
C GLU A 88 -12.26 -13.00 1.10
N ILE A 89 -13.57 -12.86 1.30
CA ILE A 89 -14.12 -11.80 2.15
C ILE A 89 -13.84 -12.14 3.63
N GLY A 90 -12.84 -11.50 4.23
CA GLY A 90 -12.65 -11.53 5.67
C GLY A 90 -13.63 -10.58 6.38
N THR A 91 -14.55 -11.12 7.16
CA THR A 91 -15.64 -10.41 7.87
C THR A 91 -15.24 -9.76 9.20
N GLU A 92 -13.94 -9.63 9.49
CA GLU A 92 -13.50 -9.03 10.75
C GLU A 92 -13.74 -7.53 10.78
N TYR A 93 -14.80 -7.13 11.47
CA TYR A 93 -14.99 -5.77 11.95
C TYR A 93 -14.06 -5.56 13.14
N THR A 94 -12.96 -4.83 12.91
CA THR A 94 -12.10 -4.39 14.01
C THR A 94 -12.68 -3.09 14.56
N ASN A 95 -12.81 -3.01 15.89
CA ASN A 95 -13.19 -1.78 16.59
C ASN A 95 -12.30 -0.62 16.11
N VAL A 96 -12.89 0.55 15.89
CA VAL A 96 -12.14 1.77 15.56
C VAL A 96 -11.18 2.03 16.71
N PRO A 97 -9.86 1.86 16.52
CA PRO A 97 -8.92 1.99 17.61
C PRO A 97 -8.83 3.46 18.03
N GLN A 98 -8.55 3.70 19.31
CA GLN A 98 -8.16 5.05 19.73
C GLN A 98 -6.86 5.44 19.05
N ILE A 99 -6.90 6.53 18.28
CA ILE A 99 -5.76 7.04 17.53
C ILE A 99 -4.82 7.76 18.50
N THR A 100 -3.95 6.99 19.14
CA THR A 100 -2.87 7.51 20.00
C THR A 100 -1.56 7.59 19.22
N LYS A 101 -0.58 8.36 19.73
CA LYS A 101 0.77 8.41 19.14
C LYS A 101 1.41 7.03 19.03
N ASN A 102 1.26 6.19 20.06
CA ASN A 102 1.79 4.84 20.06
C ASN A 102 1.11 3.94 19.01
N TRP A 103 -0.21 4.09 18.86
CA TRP A 103 -0.97 3.39 17.83
C TRP A 103 -0.48 3.78 16.43
N ILE A 104 -0.30 5.08 16.16
CA ILE A 104 0.23 5.57 14.88
C ILE A 104 1.61 4.98 14.57
N ARG A 105 2.56 5.02 15.54
CA ARG A 105 3.90 4.42 15.37
C ARG A 105 3.84 2.93 15.07
N THR A 106 3.00 2.20 15.80
CA THR A 106 2.80 0.75 15.60
C THR A 106 2.24 0.45 14.21
N ARG A 107 1.25 1.23 13.75
CA ARG A 107 0.66 1.06 12.42
C ARG A 107 1.64 1.41 11.32
N ARG A 108 2.40 2.50 11.48
CA ARG A 108 3.45 2.89 10.54
C ARG A 108 4.52 1.80 10.42
N ALA A 109 4.99 1.27 11.55
CA ALA A 109 5.96 0.17 11.59
C ALA A 109 5.45 -1.10 10.90
N ARG A 110 4.19 -1.50 11.15
CA ARG A 110 3.54 -2.63 10.48
C ARG A 110 3.40 -2.40 8.97
N GLY A 111 3.06 -1.17 8.56
CA GLY A 111 3.01 -0.78 7.14
C GLY A 111 4.36 -0.93 6.47
N ILE A 112 5.43 -0.43 7.11
CA ILE A 112 6.82 -0.52 6.60
C ILE A 112 7.21 -1.99 6.41
N LYS A 113 6.96 -2.82 7.42
CA LYS A 113 7.22 -4.27 7.36
C LYS A 113 6.43 -4.96 6.26
N ALA A 114 5.16 -4.63 6.09
CA ALA A 114 4.31 -5.20 5.04
C ALA A 114 4.83 -4.84 3.65
N ILE A 115 5.07 -3.55 3.39
CA ILE A 115 5.59 -3.06 2.11
C ILE A 115 6.96 -3.66 1.80
N TRP A 116 7.87 -3.76 2.77
CA TRP A 116 9.15 -4.43 2.60
C TRP A 116 8.99 -5.90 2.21
N SER A 117 8.10 -6.62 2.88
CA SER A 117 7.83 -8.04 2.59
C SER A 117 7.27 -8.22 1.17
N ILE A 118 6.33 -7.37 0.77
CA ILE A 118 5.73 -7.40 -0.56
C ILE A 118 6.76 -7.03 -1.63
N ALA A 119 7.54 -5.97 -1.41
CA ALA A 119 8.58 -5.57 -2.33
C ALA A 119 9.60 -6.70 -2.55
N LYS A 120 10.02 -7.40 -1.49
CA LYS A 120 10.90 -8.57 -1.60
C LYS A 120 10.28 -9.71 -2.39
N ASP A 121 9.01 -10.02 -2.14
CA ASP A 121 8.30 -11.09 -2.86
C ASP A 121 8.15 -10.75 -4.34
N LEU A 122 7.70 -9.53 -4.67
CA LEU A 122 7.60 -9.02 -6.04
C LEU A 122 8.97 -9.03 -6.74
N TYR A 123 10.04 -8.60 -6.06
CA TYR A 123 11.39 -8.61 -6.60
C TYR A 123 11.87 -10.04 -6.90
N LYS A 124 11.62 -11.00 -6.00
CA LYS A 124 11.94 -12.42 -6.21
C LYS A 124 11.17 -13.04 -7.37
N ARG A 125 9.89 -12.68 -7.52
CA ARG A 125 9.03 -13.12 -8.64
C ARG A 125 9.31 -12.39 -9.94
N ASN A 126 10.31 -11.50 -9.94
CA ASN A 126 10.70 -10.73 -11.11
C ASN A 126 9.59 -9.81 -11.66
N PHE A 127 8.73 -9.34 -10.76
CA PHE A 127 7.59 -8.48 -11.06
C PHE A 127 8.04 -7.04 -11.28
N ARG A 128 7.55 -6.38 -12.34
CA ARG A 128 8.36 -5.34 -13.00
C ARG A 128 7.64 -4.09 -13.48
N THR A 129 6.30 -4.08 -13.62
CA THR A 129 5.57 -2.86 -13.99
C THR A 129 5.30 -2.00 -12.77
N ILE A 130 6.18 -1.01 -12.55
CA ILE A 130 6.20 -0.22 -11.32
C ILE A 130 6.43 1.24 -11.65
N ILE A 131 5.50 2.09 -11.23
CA ILE A 131 5.61 3.54 -11.34
C ILE A 131 5.81 4.11 -9.94
N ARG A 132 6.93 4.79 -9.69
CA ARG A 132 7.20 5.50 -8.44
C ARG A 132 6.91 6.98 -8.61
N PHE A 133 6.16 7.51 -7.66
CA PHE A 133 5.98 8.92 -7.41
C PHE A 133 6.49 9.23 -6.00
N GLN A 134 6.40 10.49 -5.58
CA GLN A 134 7.01 10.95 -4.33
C GLN A 134 6.58 10.12 -3.11
N ASN A 135 5.27 9.86 -2.96
CA ASN A 135 4.70 9.16 -1.81
C ASN A 135 3.98 7.85 -2.17
N TYR A 136 4.12 7.36 -3.41
CA TYR A 136 3.49 6.09 -3.77
C TYR A 136 4.22 5.31 -4.86
N ILE A 137 3.93 4.02 -4.88
CA ILE A 137 4.37 3.05 -5.88
C ILE A 137 3.12 2.37 -6.42
N LEU A 138 2.87 2.51 -7.72
CA LEU A 138 1.83 1.75 -8.43
C LEU A 138 2.46 0.49 -9.02
N VAL A 139 1.89 -0.65 -8.70
CA VAL A 139 2.30 -2.00 -9.11
C VAL A 139 1.21 -2.54 -10.03
N THR A 140 1.48 -2.68 -11.33
CA THR A 140 0.48 -3.22 -12.25
C THR A 140 0.67 -4.73 -12.41
N ALA A 141 -0.41 -5.50 -12.23
CA ALA A 141 -0.40 -6.97 -12.25
C ALA A 141 -0.32 -7.62 -13.63
N GLU A 142 0.24 -6.89 -14.59
CA GLU A 142 0.44 -7.40 -15.95
C GLU A 142 1.93 -7.67 -16.18
N ASP A 143 2.21 -8.87 -16.70
CA ASP A 143 3.52 -9.39 -17.03
C ASP A 143 4.14 -8.57 -18.17
N SER A 144 4.67 -7.39 -17.83
CA SER A 144 5.57 -6.64 -18.70
C SER A 144 6.99 -6.72 -18.17
N HIS A 145 7.92 -7.11 -19.04
CA HIS A 145 9.29 -7.47 -18.67
C HIS A 145 10.28 -6.30 -18.75
N THR A 146 9.92 -5.11 -18.24
CA THR A 146 10.88 -3.99 -18.16
C THR A 146 11.59 -3.99 -16.81
N SER A 147 12.92 -4.11 -16.80
CA SER A 147 13.72 -4.10 -15.56
C SER A 147 13.47 -2.82 -14.75
N SER A 148 13.08 -2.94 -13.48
CA SER A 148 12.88 -1.80 -12.56
C SER A 148 13.67 -2.00 -11.28
N ASN A 149 14.59 -1.07 -10.99
CA ASN A 149 15.37 -1.05 -9.74
C ASN A 149 14.58 -0.50 -8.56
N ILE A 150 13.35 -0.01 -8.77
CA ILE A 150 12.53 0.67 -7.76
C ILE A 150 12.28 -0.21 -6.53
N LEU A 151 11.99 -1.50 -6.73
CA LEU A 151 11.79 -2.42 -5.59
C LEU A 151 13.07 -2.61 -4.80
N LEU A 152 14.21 -2.77 -5.48
CA LEU A 152 15.49 -2.95 -4.82
C LEU A 152 15.89 -1.70 -4.04
N GLU A 153 15.68 -0.51 -4.61
CA GLU A 153 15.88 0.77 -3.93
C GLU A 153 15.01 0.88 -2.68
N LEU A 154 13.71 0.57 -2.78
CA LEU A 154 12.80 0.60 -1.63
C LEU A 154 13.21 -0.41 -0.54
N ILE A 155 13.57 -1.63 -0.94
CA ILE A 155 14.05 -2.66 -0.01
C ILE A 155 15.29 -2.16 0.73
N ASN A 156 16.24 -1.57 0.01
CA ASN A 156 17.47 -1.03 0.58
C ASN A 156 17.18 0.16 1.49
N GLU A 157 16.31 1.09 1.08
CA GLU A 157 15.88 2.25 1.85
C GLU A 157 15.31 1.84 3.21
N ILE A 158 14.40 0.86 3.23
CA ILE A 158 13.81 0.33 4.46
C ILE A 158 14.84 -0.45 5.29
N SER A 159 15.61 -1.35 4.67
CA SER A 159 16.55 -2.23 5.38
C SER A 159 17.73 -1.46 5.98
N THR A 160 18.07 -0.30 5.44
CA THR A 160 19.12 0.60 5.96
C THR A 160 18.57 1.68 6.88
N MET A 161 17.32 1.56 7.34
CA MET A 161 16.63 2.50 8.22
C MET A 161 16.54 3.95 7.67
N ARG A 162 16.61 4.13 6.34
CA ARG A 162 16.56 5.45 5.69
C ARG A 162 15.17 5.88 5.25
N PHE A 163 14.18 4.98 5.34
CA PHE A 163 12.81 5.32 5.01
C PHE A 163 12.29 6.42 5.96
N PRO A 164 11.70 7.53 5.46
CA PRO A 164 11.28 8.65 6.29
C PRO A 164 10.30 8.20 7.38
N SER A 165 10.70 8.22 8.65
CA SER A 165 9.90 7.89 9.84
C SER A 165 10.64 8.32 11.10
N SER A 166 9.98 8.35 12.26
CA SER A 166 10.71 8.51 13.53
C SER A 166 11.65 7.32 13.77
N SER A 167 12.71 7.55 14.57
CA SER A 167 13.64 6.50 14.95
C SER A 167 12.94 5.35 15.68
N GLU A 168 11.98 5.63 16.56
CA GLU A 168 11.22 4.59 17.26
C GLU A 168 10.35 3.76 16.31
N THR A 169 9.73 4.38 15.30
CA THR A 169 8.99 3.67 14.27
C THR A 169 9.91 2.74 13.48
N MET A 170 11.09 3.21 13.05
CA MET A 170 12.03 2.39 12.28
C MET A 170 12.61 1.24 13.10
N GLN A 171 12.95 1.46 14.36
CA GLN A 171 13.40 0.40 15.27
C GLN A 171 12.33 -0.68 15.43
N HIS A 172 11.08 -0.29 15.66
CA HIS A 172 9.96 -1.23 15.78
C HIS A 172 9.72 -1.99 14.46
N ALA A 173 9.76 -1.30 13.31
CA ALA A 173 9.63 -1.95 12.01
C ALA A 173 10.73 -3.01 11.80
N TYR A 174 11.96 -2.70 12.18
CA TYR A 174 13.11 -3.60 12.08
C TYR A 174 12.93 -4.85 12.95
N GLN A 175 12.51 -4.71 14.20
CA GLN A 175 12.18 -5.83 15.08
C GLN A 175 11.10 -6.75 14.48
N LEU A 176 10.05 -6.17 13.87
CA LEU A 176 9.00 -6.94 13.19
C LEU A 176 9.52 -7.70 11.97
N MET A 177 10.50 -7.14 11.25
CA MET A 177 11.14 -7.79 10.10
C MET A 177 12.06 -8.94 10.55
N GLU A 178 12.86 -8.75 11.60
CA GLU A 178 13.75 -9.79 12.15
C GLU A 178 12.96 -10.99 12.70
N ALA A 179 11.89 -10.73 13.47
CA ALA A 179 11.02 -11.79 14.01
C ALA A 179 10.40 -12.66 12.90
N SER A 180 10.18 -12.10 11.71
CA SER A 180 9.63 -12.83 10.56
C SER A 180 10.66 -13.70 9.82
N ASN A 181 11.96 -13.45 10.03
CA ASN A 181 13.03 -14.25 9.43
C ASN A 181 13.40 -15.47 10.30
N GLN A 182 13.11 -15.43 11.61
CA GLN A 182 13.38 -16.53 12.56
C GLN A 182 12.31 -17.64 12.55
N THR A 183 11.18 -17.41 11.89
CA THR A 183 10.03 -18.32 11.83
C THR A 183 9.96 -19.13 10.51
N LYS A 184 11.06 -19.15 9.74
CA LYS A 184 11.22 -19.96 8.52
C LYS A 184 12.38 -20.92 8.69
#